data_AF-A0AAQ3KQC5-F1
#
_entry.id   AF-A0AAQ3KQC5-F1
#
_cell.length_a   1.000
_cell.length_b   1.000
_cell.length_c   1.000
_cell.angle_alpha   90.00
_cell.angle_beta   90.00
_cell.angle_gamma   90.00
#
_symmetry.space_group_name_H-M   'P 1'
#
loop_
_entity.id
_entity.type
_entity.pdbx_description
1 polymer ?
#
loop_
_entity_poly.entity_id
_entity_poly.type
_entity_poly.pdbx_seq_one_letter_code
_entity_poly.pdbx_strand_id
1 'polypeptide(L)'
;MVDMAILLADRGARVSFISNPVNAARAAAGARAGVSIDFVELPFPCAAVGLPDGCENLDLLPSLESHHVELFFSAAALLRDPLKQYLLAQPPSPACMIADACNLGPGSSPGSSRCRGSSSTAPPACTPCARA
;
A
#
# COMPACT_ATOMS: atom_id res chain seq x y z
N MET A 1 3.59 10.38 1.61
CA MET A 1 4.30 9.23 0.98
C MET A 1 4.87 9.56 -0.40
N VAL A 2 4.30 10.48 -1.19
CA VAL A 2 4.83 10.80 -2.53
C VAL A 2 6.28 11.31 -2.52
N ASP A 3 6.67 12.13 -1.54
CA ASP A 3 8.06 12.61 -1.44
C ASP A 3 9.07 11.48 -1.27
N MET A 4 8.71 10.43 -0.52
CA MET A 4 9.54 9.23 -0.39
C MET A 4 9.64 8.48 -1.71
N ALA A 5 8.52 8.34 -2.43
CA ALA A 5 8.52 7.71 -3.75
C ALA A 5 9.43 8.47 -4.73
N ILE A 6 9.38 9.81 -4.71
CA ILE A 6 10.27 10.68 -5.49
C ILE A 6 11.72 10.45 -5.11
N LEU A 7 12.07 10.52 -3.82
CA LEU A 7 13.46 10.36 -3.36
C LEU A 7 14.07 9.00 -3.68
N LEU A 8 13.25 7.94 -3.74
CA LEU A 8 13.66 6.60 -4.14
C LEU A 8 13.84 6.50 -5.65
N ALA A 9 12.91 7.05 -6.43
CA ALA A 9 12.99 7.09 -7.88
C ALA A 9 14.21 7.91 -8.36
N ASP A 10 14.48 9.06 -7.73
CA ASP A 10 15.67 9.90 -7.99
C ASP A 10 16.99 9.16 -7.74
N ARG A 11 16.97 8.11 -6.90
CA ARG A 11 18.13 7.23 -6.63
C ARG A 11 18.20 6.02 -7.56
N GLY A 12 17.36 5.97 -8.59
CA GLY A 12 17.32 4.90 -9.58
C GLY A 12 16.48 3.67 -9.19
N ALA A 13 15.70 3.74 -8.10
CA ALA A 13 14.76 2.67 -7.81
C ALA A 13 13.56 2.72 -8.78
N ARG A 14 13.10 1.57 -9.26
CA ARG A 14 11.77 1.47 -9.87
C ARG A 14 10.73 1.53 -8.74
N VAL A 15 9.87 2.55 -8.76
CA VAL A 15 8.87 2.78 -7.71
C VAL A 15 7.46 2.68 -8.29
N SER A 16 6.61 1.89 -7.63
CA SER A 16 5.17 1.91 -7.86
C SER A 16 4.46 2.51 -6.64
N PHE A 17 3.62 3.52 -6.86
CA PHE A 17 2.79 4.12 -5.82
C PHE A 17 1.38 3.54 -5.93
N ILE A 18 1.06 2.59 -5.03
CA ILE A 18 -0.22 1.87 -5.05
C ILE A 18 -1.18 2.56 -4.08
N SER A 19 -2.32 3.02 -4.59
CA SER A 19 -3.37 3.64 -3.78
C SER A 19 -4.74 3.54 -4.46
N ASN A 20 -5.75 4.19 -3.92
CA ASN A 20 -7.03 4.37 -4.60
C ASN A 20 -6.98 5.52 -5.63
N PRO A 21 -7.92 5.60 -6.59
CA PRO A 21 -7.95 6.64 -7.62
C PRO A 21 -7.81 8.07 -7.09
N VAL A 22 -8.53 8.43 -6.02
CA VAL A 22 -8.47 9.79 -5.45
C VAL A 22 -7.06 10.12 -4.95
N ASN A 23 -6.45 9.23 -4.17
CA ASN A 23 -5.14 9.45 -3.58
C ASN A 23 -3.99 9.30 -4.59
N ALA A 24 -4.15 8.42 -5.60
CA ALA A 24 -3.21 8.30 -6.70
C ALA A 24 -3.16 9.59 -7.52
N ALA A 25 -4.32 10.16 -7.87
CA ALA A 25 -4.40 11.44 -8.57
C ALA A 25 -3.75 12.59 -7.77
N ARG A 26 -4.03 12.67 -6.46
CA ARG A 26 -3.40 13.66 -5.56
C ARG A 26 -1.87 13.48 -5.51
N ALA A 27 -1.39 12.24 -5.43
CA ALA A 27 0.03 11.96 -5.40
C ALA A 27 0.70 12.30 -6.75
N ALA A 28 0.08 11.96 -7.87
CA ALA A 28 0.57 12.30 -9.21
C ALA A 28 0.66 13.82 -9.43
N ALA A 29 -0.33 14.59 -8.96
CA ALA A 29 -0.30 16.05 -9.04
C ALA A 29 0.84 16.67 -8.19
N GLY A 30 1.22 16.01 -7.10
CA GLY A 30 2.36 16.42 -6.27
C GLY A 30 3.73 15.91 -6.76
N ALA A 31 3.75 15.02 -7.75
CA ALA A 31 5.00 14.49 -8.29
C ALA A 31 5.70 15.52 -9.19
N ARG A 32 7.03 15.58 -9.10
CA ARG A 32 7.83 16.47 -9.95
C ARG A 32 7.94 15.89 -11.36
N ALA A 33 7.91 16.76 -12.37
CA ALA A 33 8.19 16.37 -13.74
C ALA A 33 9.55 15.67 -13.86
N GLY A 34 9.61 14.59 -14.63
CA GLY A 34 10.85 13.83 -14.89
C GLY A 34 11.12 12.66 -13.94
N VAL A 35 10.32 12.46 -12.90
CA VAL A 35 10.45 11.31 -12.00
C VAL A 35 9.53 10.18 -12.48
N SER A 36 10.09 9.01 -12.77
CA SER A 36 9.33 7.85 -13.26
C SER A 36 8.75 7.05 -12.09
N ILE A 37 7.53 7.38 -11.66
CA ILE A 37 6.76 6.63 -10.67
C ILE A 37 5.55 6.00 -11.35
N ASP A 38 5.37 4.69 -11.19
CA ASP A 38 4.20 3.98 -11.67
C ASP A 38 3.04 4.15 -10.65
N PHE A 39 2.08 5.03 -10.95
CA PHE A 39 0.88 5.17 -10.13
C PHE A 39 -0.10 4.03 -10.43
N VAL A 40 -0.45 3.25 -9.40
CA VAL A 40 -1.30 2.07 -9.52
C VAL A 40 -2.55 2.30 -8.70
N GLU A 41 -3.70 2.21 -9.36
CA GLU A 41 -4.99 2.45 -8.75
C GLU A 41 -5.68 1.13 -8.40
N LEU A 42 -6.06 0.99 -7.13
CA LEU A 42 -6.93 -0.06 -6.62
C LEU A 42 -8.27 0.57 -6.26
N PRO A 43 -9.38 0.21 -6.94
CA PRO A 43 -10.70 0.79 -6.66
C PRO A 43 -11.08 0.66 -5.18
N PHE A 44 -11.44 1.78 -4.56
CA PHE A 44 -11.82 1.78 -3.14
C PHE A 44 -13.27 1.31 -2.98
N PRO A 45 -13.54 0.28 -2.14
CA PRO A 45 -14.85 -0.37 -2.14
C PRO A 45 -15.86 0.33 -1.22
N CYS A 46 -16.16 1.62 -1.46
CA CYS A 46 -17.13 2.40 -0.66
C CYS A 46 -18.48 1.67 -0.50
N ALA A 47 -19.08 1.26 -1.62
CA ALA A 47 -20.39 0.63 -1.65
C ALA A 47 -20.44 -0.70 -0.88
N ALA A 48 -19.33 -1.44 -0.80
CA ALA A 48 -19.28 -2.74 -0.13
C ALA A 48 -19.46 -2.63 1.40
N VAL A 49 -19.22 -1.43 1.96
CA VAL A 49 -19.36 -1.14 3.39
C VAL A 49 -20.44 -0.11 3.68
N GLY A 50 -21.14 0.38 2.66
CA GLY A 50 -22.18 1.42 2.83
C GLY A 50 -21.65 2.85 2.99
N LEU A 51 -20.41 3.13 2.56
CA LEU A 51 -19.92 4.49 2.45
C LEU A 51 -20.47 5.16 1.18
N PRO A 52 -20.70 6.48 1.20
CA PRO A 52 -21.02 7.22 -0.02
C PRO A 52 -19.91 7.13 -1.06
N ASP A 53 -20.30 7.16 -2.34
CA ASP A 53 -19.35 7.15 -3.45
C ASP A 53 -18.38 8.34 -3.36
N GLY A 54 -17.11 8.10 -3.70
CA GLY A 54 -16.05 9.11 -3.66
C GLY A 54 -15.42 9.34 -2.28
N CYS A 55 -15.89 8.68 -1.22
CA CYS A 55 -15.31 8.74 0.13
C CYS A 55 -14.01 7.91 0.27
N GLU A 56 -13.06 8.09 -0.66
CA GLU A 56 -11.82 7.31 -0.73
C GLU A 56 -10.66 7.93 0.07
N ASN A 57 -10.92 9.01 0.81
CA ASN A 57 -10.00 9.60 1.76
C ASN A 57 -10.79 10.02 3.01
N LEU A 58 -10.13 10.00 4.18
CA LEU A 58 -10.72 10.45 5.45
C LEU A 58 -11.25 11.89 5.37
N ASP A 59 -10.58 12.76 4.60
CA ASP A 59 -11.02 14.16 4.41
C ASP A 59 -12.27 14.30 3.52
N LEU A 60 -12.65 13.25 2.80
CA LEU A 60 -13.85 13.19 1.98
C LEU A 60 -15.03 12.52 2.69
N LEU A 61 -14.86 12.07 3.94
CA LEU A 61 -15.98 11.51 4.70
C LEU A 61 -17.04 12.59 5.00
N PRO A 62 -18.34 12.24 4.98
CA PRO A 62 -19.40 13.20 5.31
C PRO A 62 -19.32 13.72 6.75
N SER A 63 -18.79 12.90 7.65
CA SER A 63 -18.46 13.27 9.02
C SER A 63 -17.38 12.35 9.57
N LEU A 64 -16.58 12.86 10.50
CA LEU A 64 -15.59 12.10 11.27
C LEU A 64 -16.19 11.39 12.50
N GLU A 65 -17.52 11.22 12.54
CA GLU A 65 -18.16 10.31 13.50
C GLU A 65 -17.56 8.90 13.40
N SER A 66 -17.45 8.22 14.54
CA SER A 66 -16.80 6.90 14.65
C SER A 66 -17.30 5.90 13.61
N HIS A 67 -18.60 5.91 13.30
CA HIS A 67 -19.20 5.01 12.31
C HIS A 67 -18.60 5.18 10.90
N HIS A 68 -18.47 6.41 10.37
CA HIS A 68 -17.90 6.60 9.03
C HIS A 68 -16.41 6.25 8.98
N VAL A 69 -15.69 6.53 10.06
CA VAL A 69 -14.28 6.17 10.20
C VAL A 69 -14.10 4.65 10.24
N GLU A 70 -14.94 3.94 10.98
CA GLU A 70 -14.97 2.47 11.04
C GLU A 70 -15.28 1.85 9.67
N LEU A 71 -16.26 2.39 8.94
CA LEU A 71 -16.57 1.94 7.58
C LEU A 71 -15.41 2.21 6.62
N PHE A 72 -14.73 3.35 6.75
CA PHE A 72 -13.56 3.68 5.93
C PHE A 72 -12.43 2.66 6.13
N PHE A 73 -12.09 2.34 7.38
CA PHE A 73 -11.07 1.33 7.66
C PHE A 73 -11.53 -0.09 7.25
N SER A 74 -12.82 -0.38 7.32
CA SER A 74 -13.39 -1.63 6.80
C SER A 74 -13.21 -1.74 5.28
N ALA A 75 -13.47 -0.66 4.53
CA ALA A 75 -13.22 -0.62 3.08
C ALA A 75 -11.73 -0.72 2.75
N ALA A 76 -10.86 -0.04 3.51
CA ALA A 76 -9.41 -0.13 3.34
C ALA A 76 -8.90 -1.57 3.55
N ALA A 77 -9.45 -2.31 4.52
CA ALA A 77 -9.09 -3.70 4.76
C ALA A 77 -9.42 -4.63 3.57
N LEU A 78 -10.49 -4.33 2.83
CA LEU A 78 -10.88 -5.09 1.63
C LEU A 78 -9.89 -4.92 0.46
N LEU A 79 -9.03 -3.89 0.47
CA LEU A 79 -7.97 -3.73 -0.52
C LEU A 79 -6.83 -4.75 -0.40
N ARG A 80 -6.79 -5.53 0.69
CA ARG A 80 -5.75 -6.53 0.91
C ARG A 80 -5.67 -7.56 -0.21
N ASP A 81 -6.81 -8.07 -0.67
CA ASP A 81 -6.85 -9.09 -1.72
C ASP A 81 -6.50 -8.53 -3.11
N PRO A 82 -7.06 -7.39 -3.56
CA PRO A 82 -6.61 -6.70 -4.77
C PRO A 82 -5.11 -6.38 -4.75
N LEU A 83 -4.57 -5.90 -3.63
CA LEU A 83 -3.14 -5.64 -3.48
C LEU A 83 -2.32 -6.93 -3.63
N LYS A 84 -2.74 -8.01 -2.97
CA LYS A 84 -2.06 -9.31 -3.08
C LYS A 84 -2.06 -9.82 -4.52
N GLN A 85 -3.19 -9.73 -5.22
CA GLN A 85 -3.29 -10.14 -6.63
C GLN A 85 -2.38 -9.29 -7.52
N TYR A 86 -2.36 -7.97 -7.32
CA TYR A 86 -1.45 -7.08 -8.03
C TYR A 86 0.01 -7.49 -7.82
N LEU A 87 0.45 -7.69 -6.58
CA LEU A 87 1.85 -8.08 -6.29
C LEU A 87 2.25 -9.41 -6.91
N LEU A 88 1.35 -10.40 -6.93
CA LEU A 88 1.59 -11.69 -7.56
C LEU A 88 1.73 -11.57 -9.09
N ALA A 89 1.08 -10.59 -9.70
CA ALA A 89 1.14 -10.33 -11.14
C ALA A 89 2.37 -9.50 -11.58
N GLN A 90 3.23 -9.07 -10.65
CA GLN A 90 4.40 -8.23 -10.94
C GLN A 90 5.73 -8.99 -10.71
N PRO A 91 6.16 -9.89 -11.61
CA PRO A 91 7.51 -10.45 -11.58
C PRO A 91 8.53 -9.49 -12.24
N PRO A 92 9.73 -9.30 -11.65
CA PRO A 92 10.16 -9.83 -10.36
C PRO A 92 9.44 -9.14 -9.20
N SER A 93 9.19 -9.89 -8.12
CA SER A 93 8.55 -9.35 -6.92
C SER A 93 9.30 -8.12 -6.38
N PRO A 94 8.60 -7.13 -5.80
CA PRO A 94 9.26 -5.93 -5.29
C PRO A 94 10.24 -6.28 -4.17
N ALA A 95 11.41 -5.65 -4.20
CA ALA A 95 12.46 -5.86 -3.20
C ALA A 95 12.06 -5.33 -1.81
N CYS A 96 11.15 -4.35 -1.75
CA CYS A 96 10.68 -3.70 -0.53
C CYS A 96 9.25 -3.19 -0.72
N MET A 97 8.47 -3.18 0.36
CA MET A 97 7.20 -2.48 0.45
C MET A 97 7.26 -1.50 1.61
N ILE A 98 6.84 -0.26 1.36
CA ILE A 98 6.66 0.78 2.37
C ILE A 98 5.16 1.04 2.44
N ALA A 99 4.58 0.88 3.62
CA ALA A 99 3.15 1.00 3.83
C ALA A 99 2.86 2.02 4.94
N ASP A 100 1.70 2.67 4.85
CA ASP A 100 1.19 3.53 5.91
C ASP A 100 0.88 2.71 7.18
N ALA A 101 1.07 3.30 8.35
CA ALA A 101 0.70 2.70 9.62
C ALA A 101 -0.81 2.37 9.69
N CYS A 102 -1.65 3.13 9.00
CA CYS A 102 -3.08 2.87 8.89
C CYS A 102 -3.43 1.59 8.10
N ASN A 103 -2.49 1.05 7.32
CA ASN A 103 -2.67 -0.20 6.55
C ASN A 103 -2.12 -1.44 7.28
N LEU A 104 -1.64 -1.28 8.51
CA LEU A 104 -1.20 -2.38 9.35
C LEU A 104 -2.45 -3.07 9.91
N GLY A 105 -2.72 -4.30 9.43
CA GLY A 105 -3.80 -5.12 9.99
C GLY A 105 -3.63 -5.30 11.51
N PRO A 106 -4.71 -5.64 12.23
CA PRO A 106 -4.66 -5.77 13.69
C PRO A 106 -3.51 -6.70 14.12
N GLY A 107 -2.55 -6.15 14.87
CA GLY A 107 -1.40 -6.88 15.40
C GLY A 107 -0.09 -6.84 14.58
N SER A 108 0.01 -6.03 13.52
CA SER A 108 1.29 -5.86 12.82
C SER A 108 2.18 -4.79 13.48
N SER A 109 3.26 -5.23 14.11
CA SER A 109 4.32 -4.34 14.63
C SER A 109 4.98 -3.56 13.49
N PRO A 110 5.44 -2.31 13.72
CA PRO A 110 6.12 -1.52 12.72
C PRO A 110 7.49 -2.16 12.42
N GLY A 111 7.51 -3.02 11.41
CA GLY A 111 8.72 -3.68 10.93
C GLY A 111 8.57 -3.85 9.43
N SER A 112 9.48 -3.25 8.67
CA SER A 112 9.58 -3.41 7.22
C SER A 112 9.41 -4.89 6.84
N SER A 113 8.29 -5.25 6.22
CA SER A 113 8.05 -6.61 5.77
C SER A 113 8.90 -6.84 4.52
N ARG A 114 10.08 -7.44 4.71
CA ARG A 114 10.95 -7.83 3.59
C ARG A 114 10.25 -8.96 2.83
N CYS A 115 9.71 -8.66 1.64
CA CYS A 115 9.27 -9.68 0.70
C CYS A 115 10.50 -10.50 0.28
N ARG A 116 10.68 -11.70 0.84
CA ARG A 116 11.74 -12.61 0.38
C ARG A 116 11.32 -13.17 -0.96
N GLY A 117 11.86 -12.62 -2.05
CA GLY A 117 11.91 -13.33 -3.33
C GLY A 117 12.84 -14.53 -3.18
N SER A 118 12.29 -15.74 -3.25
CA SER A 118 13.08 -16.97 -3.28
C SER A 118 13.55 -17.22 -4.72
N SER A 119 14.80 -16.86 -5.03
CA SER A 119 15.53 -17.51 -6.12
C SER A 119 16.19 -18.78 -5.55
N SER A 120 15.63 -19.94 -5.88
CA SER A 120 16.21 -21.28 -5.66
C SER A 120 17.66 -21.30 -6.18
N THR A 121 18.69 -21.80 -5.48
CA THR A 121 18.93 -23.23 -5.18
C THR A 121 19.90 -23.44 -3.99
N ALA A 122 19.41 -23.90 -2.82
CA ALA A 122 20.16 -24.62 -1.76
C ALA A 122 19.20 -25.04 -0.62
N PRO A 123 19.40 -26.18 0.08
CA PRO A 123 18.45 -26.69 1.06
C PRO A 123 18.46 -25.89 2.38
N PRO A 124 17.35 -25.90 3.16
CA PRO A 124 17.16 -24.97 4.26
C PRO A 124 17.89 -25.42 5.53
N ALA A 125 18.71 -24.54 6.10
CA ALA A 125 19.10 -24.63 7.50
C ALA A 125 18.19 -23.70 8.32
N CYS A 126 17.27 -24.29 9.08
CA CYS A 126 16.49 -23.59 10.08
C CYS A 126 17.41 -23.18 11.24
N THR A 127 17.54 -21.89 11.50
CA THR A 127 18.07 -21.38 12.77
C THR A 127 16.95 -20.62 13.48
N PRO A 128 16.61 -20.93 14.74
CA PRO A 128 15.59 -20.19 15.48
C PRO A 128 16.20 -18.84 15.91
N CYS A 129 15.56 -17.73 15.52
CA CYS A 129 15.95 -16.42 16.03
C CYS A 129 15.23 -16.20 17.37
N ALA A 130 16.02 -16.15 18.44
CA ALA A 130 15.60 -15.89 19.80
C ALA A 130 14.97 -14.49 19.93
N ARG A 131 13.91 -14.42 20.75
CA ARG A 131 13.34 -13.19 21.26
C ARG A 131 14.36 -12.44 22.13
N ALA A 132 14.43 -11.12 21.96
CA ALA A 132 14.73 -10.16 23.02
C ALA A 132 13.60 -9.12 23.00
#